data_AF-A0A1G1B638-F1
#
_entry.id   AF-A0A1G1B638-F1
#
_cell.length_a   1.000
_cell.length_b   1.000
_cell.length_c   1.000
_cell.angle_alpha   90.00
_cell.angle_beta   90.00
_cell.angle_gamma   90.00
#
_symmetry.space_group_name_H-M   'P 1'
#
loop_
_entity.id
_entity.type
_entity.pdbx_description
1 polymer ?
#
loop_
_entity_poly.entity_id
_entity_poly.type
_entity_poly.pdbx_seq_one_letter_code
_entity_poly.pdbx_strand_id
1 'polypeptide(L)'
;MNKHTIYKMIAIVAVSCIGFVSASAIAGQDSFQRELTQRVHQAKQKLQQAEAAKGAERQKLMDEHMKMMQSNMKKMQAMKPKAGMTMQEHEDYINEHQKLMEQMMEQMMSEHKMMMDMGDMPMDMGDMHKQ
;
A
#
# COMPACT_ATOMS: atom_id res chain seq x y z
N MET A 1 21.75 -41.65 -11.08
CA MET A 1 21.04 -40.95 -9.98
C MET A 1 19.59 -40.79 -10.41
N ASN A 2 18.62 -41.34 -9.65
CA ASN A 2 17.25 -41.55 -10.12
C ASN A 2 16.40 -40.27 -10.01
N LYS A 3 15.61 -39.93 -11.04
CA LYS A 3 14.82 -38.69 -11.14
C LYS A 3 13.89 -38.49 -9.93
N HIS A 4 13.48 -39.59 -9.29
CA HIS A 4 12.63 -39.60 -8.11
C HIS A 4 13.27 -38.99 -6.86
N THR A 5 14.61 -39.02 -6.76
CA THR A 5 15.35 -38.43 -5.64
C THR A 5 15.50 -36.91 -5.79
N ILE A 6 15.49 -36.41 -7.03
CA ILE A 6 15.61 -34.98 -7.35
C ILE A 6 14.33 -34.24 -6.96
N TYR A 7 13.14 -34.78 -7.26
CA TYR A 7 11.87 -34.15 -6.89
C TYR A 7 11.64 -34.10 -5.37
N LYS A 8 12.12 -35.09 -4.61
CA LYS A 8 12.01 -35.08 -3.14
C LYS A 8 12.93 -34.03 -2.49
N MET A 9 14.08 -33.73 -3.09
CA MET A 9 14.94 -32.64 -2.60
C MET A 9 14.37 -31.25 -2.94
N ILE A 10 13.69 -31.09 -4.09
CA ILE A 10 13.05 -29.82 -4.46
C ILE A 10 11.85 -29.52 -3.54
N ALA A 11 11.13 -30.54 -3.07
CA ALA A 11 9.97 -30.34 -2.18
C ALA A 11 10.33 -29.95 -0.72
N ILE A 12 11.59 -30.10 -0.29
CA ILE A 12 12.00 -29.86 1.11
C ILE A 12 12.67 -28.48 1.29
N VAL A 13 12.99 -27.75 0.23
CA VAL A 13 13.67 -26.44 0.32
C VAL A 13 12.69 -25.24 0.42
N ALA A 14 11.38 -25.46 0.26
CA ALA A 14 10.40 -24.37 0.23
C ALA A 14 9.91 -23.87 1.62
N VAL A 15 10.47 -24.36 2.74
CA VAL A 15 9.95 -24.05 4.10
C VAL A 15 10.94 -23.28 4.99
N SER A 16 12.10 -22.84 4.47
CA SER A 16 13.17 -22.30 5.34
C SER A 16 13.74 -20.95 4.92
N CYS A 17 12.88 -20.01 4.49
CA CYS A 17 13.26 -18.59 4.37
C CYS A 17 12.53 -17.71 5.39
N ILE A 18 12.28 -18.23 6.60
CA ILE A 18 12.06 -17.40 7.78
C ILE A 18 13.43 -17.24 8.44
N GLY A 19 13.98 -16.02 8.43
CA GLY A 19 15.10 -15.69 9.30
C GLY A 19 16.28 -15.06 8.59
N PHE A 20 16.06 -13.91 7.94
CA PHE A 20 17.05 -12.83 8.02
C PHE A 20 16.31 -11.50 7.92
N VAL A 21 15.48 -11.21 8.93
CA VAL A 21 15.24 -9.82 9.27
C VAL A 21 16.55 -9.38 9.91
N SER A 22 17.43 -8.78 9.11
CA SER A 22 18.56 -8.04 9.62
C SER A 22 18.04 -7.17 10.76
N ALA A 23 18.46 -7.49 11.98
CA ALA A 23 18.26 -6.64 13.14
C ALA A 23 19.18 -5.40 12.98
N SER A 24 18.95 -4.64 11.92
CA SER A 24 19.46 -3.29 11.75
C SER A 24 18.67 -2.46 12.75
N ALA A 25 19.23 -2.27 13.94
CA ALA A 25 18.79 -1.30 14.94
C ALA A 25 17.27 -0.99 14.91
N ILE A 26 16.43 -1.88 15.47
CA ILE A 26 15.06 -1.51 15.87
C ILE A 26 15.15 -0.70 17.18
N ALA A 27 16.01 0.31 17.18
CA ALA A 27 15.94 1.43 18.09
C ALA A 27 15.20 2.52 17.31
N GLY A 28 13.87 2.56 17.44
CA GLY A 28 13.16 3.82 17.25
C GLY A 28 12.09 3.96 16.17
N GLN A 29 11.66 2.93 15.43
CA GLN A 29 10.42 3.13 14.64
C GLN A 29 9.26 3.33 15.61
N ASP A 30 8.69 4.52 15.59
CA ASP A 30 7.56 4.90 16.41
C ASP A 30 6.40 3.91 16.18
N SER A 31 5.74 3.45 17.25
CA SER A 31 4.67 2.46 17.16
C SER A 31 3.52 2.94 16.26
N PHE A 32 3.24 4.24 16.21
CA PHE A 32 2.27 4.84 15.30
C PHE A 32 2.75 4.78 13.84
N GLN A 33 4.03 5.05 13.58
CA GLN A 33 4.59 4.91 12.23
C GLN A 33 4.49 3.46 11.75
N ARG A 34 4.82 2.49 12.61
CA ARG A 34 4.73 1.07 12.27
C ARG A 34 3.31 0.62 11.97
N GLU A 35 2.33 1.02 12.80
CA GLU A 35 0.92 0.73 12.54
C GLU A 35 0.49 1.34 11.20
N LEU A 36 0.86 2.59 10.94
CA LEU A 36 0.49 3.24 9.69
C LEU A 36 1.16 2.58 8.47
N THR A 37 2.43 2.17 8.56
CA THR A 37 3.11 1.39 7.50
C THR A 37 2.30 0.15 7.13
N GLN A 38 1.83 -0.61 8.11
CA GLN A 38 1.04 -1.81 7.87
C GLN A 38 -0.28 -1.49 7.18
N ARG A 39 -0.98 -0.44 7.63
CA ARG A 39 -2.26 -0.03 7.02
C ARG A 39 -2.08 0.51 5.60
N VAL A 40 -1.01 1.25 5.34
CA VAL A 40 -0.66 1.75 4.00
C VAL A 40 -0.35 0.58 3.07
N HIS A 41 0.34 -0.46 3.56
CA HIS A 41 0.58 -1.67 2.79
C HIS A 41 -0.72 -2.45 2.49
N GLN A 42 -1.62 -2.58 3.47
CA GLN A 42 -2.93 -3.21 3.29
C GLN A 42 -3.79 -2.45 2.26
N ALA A 43 -3.76 -1.12 2.30
CA ALA A 43 -4.43 -0.29 1.31
C ALA A 43 -3.87 -0.56 -0.10
N LYS A 44 -2.53 -0.65 -0.24
CA LYS A 44 -1.86 -0.95 -1.53
C LYS A 44 -2.28 -2.31 -2.07
N GLN A 45 -2.33 -3.33 -1.23
CA GLN A 45 -2.80 -4.67 -1.63
C GLN A 45 -4.25 -4.65 -2.09
N LYS A 46 -5.12 -3.89 -1.42
CA LYS A 46 -6.52 -3.75 -1.83
C LYS A 46 -6.65 -3.05 -3.19
N LEU A 47 -5.82 -2.04 -3.44
CA LEU A 47 -5.78 -1.35 -4.74
C LEU A 47 -5.37 -2.30 -5.87
N GLN A 48 -4.35 -3.14 -5.63
CA GLN A 48 -3.91 -4.15 -6.59
C GLN A 48 -5.00 -5.21 -6.86
N GLN A 49 -5.75 -5.61 -5.84
CA GLN A 49 -6.91 -6.49 -6.01
C GLN A 49 -7.99 -5.81 -6.85
N ALA A 50 -8.26 -4.53 -6.62
CA ALA A 50 -9.20 -3.77 -7.42
C ALA A 50 -8.76 -3.67 -8.88
N GLU A 51 -7.48 -3.41 -9.14
CA GLU A 51 -6.91 -3.35 -10.49
C GLU A 51 -7.10 -4.66 -11.26
N ALA A 52 -6.91 -5.80 -10.60
CA ALA A 52 -7.09 -7.13 -11.18
C ALA A 52 -8.57 -7.55 -11.33
N ALA A 53 -9.47 -6.96 -10.55
CA ALA A 53 -10.90 -7.28 -10.54
C ALA A 53 -11.66 -6.57 -11.68
N LYS A 54 -12.93 -6.93 -11.87
CA LYS A 54 -13.84 -6.31 -12.85
C LYS A 54 -15.21 -6.03 -12.26
N GLY A 55 -15.95 -5.12 -12.89
CA GLY A 55 -17.35 -4.83 -12.58
C GLY A 55 -17.59 -4.46 -11.10
N ALA A 56 -18.65 -5.02 -10.52
CA ALA A 56 -19.09 -4.70 -9.16
C ALA A 56 -18.04 -5.04 -8.07
N GLU A 57 -17.23 -6.09 -8.28
CA GLU A 57 -16.18 -6.47 -7.34
C GLU A 57 -15.05 -5.43 -7.33
N ARG A 58 -14.64 -4.96 -8.52
CA ARG A 58 -13.66 -3.87 -8.63
C ARG A 58 -14.17 -2.61 -7.93
N GLN A 59 -15.43 -2.23 -8.14
CA GLN A 59 -16.01 -1.06 -7.48
C GLN A 59 -15.99 -1.20 -5.95
N LYS A 60 -16.41 -2.36 -5.43
CA LYS A 60 -16.39 -2.61 -3.98
C LYS A 60 -14.97 -2.52 -3.39
N LEU A 61 -13.98 -3.10 -4.06
CA LEU A 61 -12.58 -3.06 -3.61
C LEU A 61 -12.01 -1.63 -3.66
N MET A 62 -12.37 -0.84 -4.67
CA MET A 62 -12.03 0.59 -4.75
C MET A 62 -12.66 1.38 -3.60
N ASP A 63 -13.94 1.17 -3.30
CA ASP A 63 -14.60 1.86 -2.19
C ASP A 63 -13.95 1.53 -0.84
N GLU A 64 -13.56 0.27 -0.64
CA GLU A 64 -12.81 -0.16 0.54
C GLU A 64 -11.41 0.48 0.59
N HIS A 65 -10.70 0.54 -0.54
CA HIS A 65 -9.41 1.21 -0.65
C HIS A 65 -9.52 2.70 -0.30
N MET A 66 -10.47 3.43 -0.87
CA MET A 66 -10.66 4.86 -0.61
C MET A 66 -10.96 5.14 0.87
N LYS A 67 -11.76 4.30 1.52
CA LYS A 67 -12.00 4.40 2.97
C LYS A 67 -10.72 4.21 3.77
N MET A 68 -9.88 3.24 3.38
CA MET A 68 -8.59 3.04 4.02
C MET A 68 -7.64 4.22 3.78
N MET A 69 -7.56 4.74 2.57
CA MET A 69 -6.74 5.93 2.24
C MET A 69 -7.15 7.15 3.05
N GLN A 70 -8.46 7.44 3.14
CA GLN A 70 -8.96 8.55 3.95
C GLN A 70 -8.60 8.37 5.44
N SER A 71 -8.77 7.16 5.98
CA SER A 71 -8.40 6.86 7.37
C SER A 71 -6.90 6.99 7.60
N ASN A 72 -6.07 6.50 6.67
CA ASN A 72 -4.62 6.52 6.78
C ASN A 72 -4.09 7.96 6.67
N MET A 73 -4.66 8.78 5.79
CA MET A 73 -4.31 10.20 5.66
C MET A 73 -4.62 10.99 6.95
N LYS A 74 -5.77 10.74 7.58
CA LYS A 74 -6.10 11.35 8.88
C LYS A 74 -5.11 10.96 9.97
N LYS A 75 -4.69 9.69 10.01
CA LYS A 75 -3.65 9.22 10.94
C LYS A 75 -2.30 9.87 10.65
N MET A 76 -1.93 10.01 9.38
CA MET A 76 -0.70 10.69 8.95
C MET A 76 -0.67 12.14 9.44
N GLN A 77 -1.75 12.89 9.22
CA GLN A 77 -1.86 14.29 9.64
C GLN A 77 -1.78 14.46 11.15
N ALA A 78 -2.25 13.47 11.92
CA ALA A 78 -2.22 13.50 13.37
C ALA A 78 -0.86 13.09 13.96
N MET A 79 0.03 12.47 13.17
CA MET A 79 1.35 12.07 13.65
C MET A 79 2.24 13.29 13.91
N LYS A 80 2.94 13.23 15.04
CA LYS A 80 3.92 14.24 15.47
C LYS A 80 5.15 13.52 16.01
N PRO A 81 6.35 14.08 15.85
CA PRO A 81 7.54 13.56 16.52
C PRO A 81 7.33 13.59 18.03
N LYS A 82 7.90 12.62 18.76
CA LYS A 82 7.82 12.61 20.23
C LYS A 82 8.65 13.76 20.80
N ALA A 83 8.18 14.33 21.90
CA ALA A 83 8.97 15.31 22.64
C ALA A 83 10.23 14.66 23.22
N GLY A 84 11.36 15.39 23.17
CA GLY A 84 12.62 14.94 23.75
C GLY A 84 13.37 13.88 22.93
N MET A 85 13.00 13.64 21.67
CA MET A 85 13.81 12.85 20.74
C MET A 85 15.22 13.45 20.60
N THR A 86 16.22 12.58 20.51
CA THR A 86 17.57 12.97 20.05
C THR A 86 17.53 13.42 18.58
N MET A 87 18.56 14.10 18.11
CA MET A 87 18.62 14.53 16.70
C MET A 87 18.55 13.35 15.73
N GLN A 88 19.23 12.24 16.05
CA GLN A 88 19.21 11.04 15.22
C GLN A 88 17.81 10.40 15.16
N GLU A 89 17.13 10.26 16.31
CA GLU A 89 15.75 9.74 16.34
C GLU A 89 14.77 10.66 15.61
N HIS A 90 15.01 11.97 15.62
CA HIS A 90 14.21 12.93 14.86
C HIS A 90 14.41 12.78 13.35
N GLU A 91 15.67 12.63 12.90
CA GLU A 91 15.98 12.36 11.49
C GLU A 91 15.35 11.05 11.01
N ASP A 92 15.48 9.98 11.80
CA ASP A 92 14.87 8.69 11.50
C ASP A 92 13.34 8.80 11.42
N TYR A 93 12.71 9.52 12.36
CA TYR A 93 11.28 9.79 12.32
C TYR A 93 10.87 10.53 11.04
N ILE A 94 11.61 11.56 10.62
CA ILE A 94 11.31 12.32 9.40
C ILE A 94 11.47 11.44 8.16
N ASN A 95 12.53 10.63 8.09
CA ASN A 95 12.77 9.71 6.98
C ASN A 95 11.63 8.71 6.82
N GLU A 96 11.16 8.10 7.91
CA GLU A 96 10.03 7.17 7.86
C GLU A 96 8.71 7.88 7.52
N HIS A 97 8.49 9.09 8.02
CA HIS A 97 7.32 9.89 7.67
C HIS A 97 7.28 10.22 6.17
N GLN A 98 8.43 10.58 5.58
CA GLN A 98 8.56 10.85 4.15
C GLN A 98 8.27 9.61 3.29
N LYS A 99 8.82 8.45 3.65
CA LYS A 99 8.53 7.19 2.96
C LYS A 99 7.04 6.84 2.97
N LEU A 100 6.37 7.04 4.11
CA LEU A 100 4.93 6.78 4.19
C LEU A 100 4.13 7.75 3.32
N MET A 101 4.53 9.02 3.27
CA MET A 101 3.93 10.02 2.38
C MET A 101 4.08 9.64 0.91
N GLU A 102 5.28 9.23 0.49
CA GLU A 102 5.55 8.76 -0.87
C GLU A 102 4.67 7.56 -1.23
N GLN A 103 4.58 6.54 -0.37
CA GLN A 103 3.74 5.37 -0.60
C GLN A 103 2.24 5.67 -0.70
N MET A 104 1.74 6.66 0.05
CA MET A 104 0.35 7.10 -0.08
C MET A 104 0.12 7.88 -1.37
N MET A 105 1.08 8.71 -1.80
CA MET A 105 0.99 9.43 -3.08
C MET A 105 1.00 8.47 -4.27
N GLU A 106 1.86 7.44 -4.26
CA GLU A 106 1.86 6.40 -5.28
C GLU A 106 0.49 5.72 -5.43
N GLN A 107 -0.15 5.39 -4.31
CA GLN A 107 -1.47 4.78 -4.30
C GLN A 107 -2.52 5.73 -4.84
N MET A 108 -2.50 7.00 -4.44
CA MET A 108 -3.44 8.01 -4.95
C MET A 108 -3.31 8.21 -6.46
N MET A 109 -2.08 8.21 -7.00
CA MET A 109 -1.85 8.30 -8.44
C MET A 109 -2.37 7.06 -9.18
N SER A 110 -2.16 5.88 -8.60
CA SER A 110 -2.64 4.61 -9.18
C SER A 110 -4.17 4.52 -9.14
N GLU A 111 -4.79 4.96 -8.04
CA GLU A 111 -6.23 5.11 -7.87
C GLU A 111 -6.81 6.06 -8.92
N HIS A 112 -6.19 7.23 -9.11
CA HIS A 112 -6.61 8.22 -10.09
C HIS A 112 -6.57 7.67 -11.52
N LYS A 113 -5.49 6.98 -11.90
CA LYS A 113 -5.39 6.32 -13.20
C LYS A 113 -6.53 5.30 -13.40
N MET A 114 -6.79 4.47 -12.40
CA MET A 114 -7.87 3.49 -12.48
C MET A 114 -9.27 4.10 -12.57
N MET A 115 -9.49 5.26 -11.96
CA MET A 115 -10.76 5.99 -12.09
C MET A 115 -10.89 6.63 -13.48
N MET A 116 -9.81 7.16 -14.05
CA MET A 116 -9.81 7.65 -15.43
C MET A 116 -10.08 6.52 -16.43
N ASP A 117 -9.46 5.35 -16.25
CA ASP A 117 -9.71 4.17 -17.09
C ASP A 117 -11.17 3.66 -16.98
N MET A 118 -11.86 3.92 -15.87
CA MET A 118 -13.30 3.65 -15.72
C MET A 118 -14.17 4.76 -16.31
N GLY A 119 -13.67 6.00 -16.28
CA GLY A 119 -14.36 7.22 -16.70
C GLY A 119 -14.41 7.43 -18.21
N ASP A 120 -13.68 6.63 -19.00
CA ASP A 120 -13.73 6.63 -20.46
C ASP A 120 -14.98 5.90 -21.01
N MET A 121 -16.12 6.06 -20.32
CA MET A 121 -17.41 5.96 -20.98
C MET A 121 -17.60 7.20 -21.84
N PRO A 122 -18.04 7.08 -23.10
CA PRO A 122 -18.33 8.25 -23.91
C PRO A 122 -19.34 9.11 -23.15
N MET A 123 -18.95 10.33 -22.81
CA MET A 123 -19.90 11.39 -22.53
C MET A 123 -20.70 11.56 -23.82
N ASP A 124 -21.81 10.84 -23.93
CA ASP A 124 -22.83 11.06 -24.94
C ASP A 124 -23.34 12.48 -24.72
N MET A 125 -22.69 13.45 -25.37
CA MET A 125 -23.26 14.77 -25.65
C MET A 125 -24.33 14.58 -26.74
N GLY A 126 -25.32 13.74 -26.44
CA GLY A 126 -26.55 13.62 -27.20
C GLY A 126 -27.49 14.75 -26.79
N ASP A 127 -27.83 15.59 -27.76
CA ASP A 127 -28.94 16.54 -27.75
C ASP A 127 -28.86 17.73 -26.77
N MET A 128 -28.12 18.77 -27.17
CA MET A 128 -28.53 20.17 -26.92
C MET A 128 -28.23 21.06 -28.13
N HIS A 129 -28.83 20.76 -29.28
CA HIS A 129 -28.97 21.73 -30.38
C HIS A 129 -30.35 21.58 -31.05
N LYS A 130 -31.39 21.99 -30.34
CA LYS A 130 -32.66 22.45 -30.93
C LYS A 130 -33.27 23.54 -30.05
N GLN A 131 -32.98 24.79 -30.40
CA GLN A 131 -33.96 25.88 -30.46
C GLN A 131 -33.66 26.69 -31.72
#